data_AF-A0A4Y2DUQ9-F1
#
_entry.id   AF-A0A4Y2DUQ9-F1
#
_cell.length_a   1.000
_cell.length_b   1.000
_cell.length_c   1.000
_cell.angle_alpha   90.00
_cell.angle_beta   90.00
_cell.angle_gamma   90.00
#
_symmetry.space_group_name_H-M   'P 1'
#
loop_
_entity.id
_entity.type
_entity.pdbx_description
1 polymer ?
#
loop_
_entity_poly.entity_id
_entity_poly.type
_entity_poly.pdbx_seq_one_letter_code
_entity_poly.pdbx_strand_id
1 'polypeptide(L)'
;MPQRLKKLGYKTHMIGKWHLGYQTKEFTPTHRGFDTFYGYWNGMIDYFDHTYLEDNSSYGQPYWGLDLHDGMTPVNDAQGKYATQVFTEKAEDIIMNHDTSE
;
A
#
# COMPACT_ATOMS: atom_id res chain seq x y z
N MET A 1 -8.72 9.20 10.53
CA MET A 1 -8.08 10.47 10.14
C MET A 1 -8.39 10.85 8.68
N PRO A 2 -8.03 10.06 7.66
CA PRO A 2 -8.20 10.48 6.25
C PRO A 2 -9.68 10.68 5.86
N GLN A 3 -10.61 9.86 6.38
CA GLN A 3 -12.06 10.07 6.21
C GLN A 3 -12.55 11.46 6.65
N ARG A 4 -11.91 12.06 7.67
CA ARG A 4 -12.26 13.40 8.16
C ARG A 4 -11.65 14.48 7.26
N LEU A 5 -10.41 14.29 6.80
CA LEU A 5 -9.74 15.21 5.89
C LEU A 5 -10.44 15.27 4.53
N LYS A 6 -10.88 14.11 4.01
CA LYS A 6 -11.66 14.03 2.76
C LYS A 6 -12.96 14.85 2.82
N LYS A 7 -13.65 14.87 3.97
CA LYS A 7 -14.84 15.72 4.19
C LYS A 7 -14.52 17.23 4.19
N LEU A 8 -13.26 17.60 4.38
CA LEU A 8 -12.77 18.98 4.34
C LEU A 8 -12.17 19.35 2.97
N GLY A 9 -12.31 18.50 1.96
CA GLY A 9 -11.82 18.78 0.60
C GLY A 9 -10.38 18.31 0.31
N TYR A 10 -9.71 17.64 1.24
CA TYR A 10 -8.37 17.11 0.99
C TYR A 10 -8.42 15.91 0.03
N LYS A 11 -7.50 15.86 -0.93
CA LYS A 11 -7.10 14.63 -1.61
C LYS A 11 -6.20 13.82 -0.67
N THR A 12 -6.55 12.56 -0.45
CA THR A 12 -5.93 11.71 0.57
C THR A 12 -5.19 10.55 -0.08
N HIS A 13 -3.87 10.55 0.02
CA HIS A 13 -3.02 9.52 -0.56
C HIS A 13 -2.24 8.81 0.53
N MET A 14 -2.13 7.49 0.42
CA MET A 14 -1.30 6.68 1.32
C MET A 14 -0.23 5.93 0.53
N ILE A 15 1.02 6.04 0.97
CA ILE A 15 2.16 5.36 0.36
C ILE A 15 2.91 4.59 1.44
N GLY A 16 3.24 3.33 1.18
CA GLY A 16 4.02 2.46 2.06
C GLY A 16 3.17 1.55 2.96
N LYS A 17 3.57 1.41 4.22
CA LYS A 17 3.06 0.40 5.16
C LYS A 17 1.65 0.72 5.68
N TRP A 18 0.71 -0.21 5.52
CA TRP A 18 -0.62 -0.12 6.15
C TRP A 18 -0.66 -0.73 7.56
N HIS A 19 -0.59 -2.05 7.68
CA HIS A 19 -0.54 -2.78 8.97
C HIS A 19 -1.69 -2.48 9.96
N LEU A 20 -2.90 -2.19 9.45
CA LEU A 20 -4.11 -1.97 10.26
C LEU A 20 -5.26 -2.92 9.89
N GLY A 21 -4.92 -4.08 9.33
CA GLY A 21 -5.83 -5.15 8.94
C GLY A 21 -6.21 -5.11 7.45
N TYR A 22 -6.39 -6.30 6.87
CA TYR A 22 -6.74 -6.46 5.45
C TYR A 22 -7.59 -7.73 5.19
N GLN A 23 -8.15 -8.33 6.24
CA GLN A 23 -8.94 -9.58 6.14
C GLN A 23 -10.15 -9.44 5.22
N THR A 24 -10.73 -8.25 5.15
CA THR A 24 -11.78 -7.89 4.19
C THR A 24 -11.45 -6.56 3.55
N LYS A 25 -12.09 -6.27 2.41
CA LYS A 25 -11.85 -5.03 1.65
C LYS A 25 -12.10 -3.80 2.50
N GLU A 26 -13.06 -3.85 3.42
CA GLU A 26 -13.43 -2.76 4.33
C GLU A 26 -12.29 -2.35 5.27
N PHE A 27 -11.30 -3.22 5.51
CA PHE A 27 -10.14 -2.89 6.33
C PHE A 27 -8.97 -2.32 5.51
N THR A 28 -9.03 -2.31 4.18
CA THR A 28 -7.93 -1.78 3.35
C THR A 28 -7.95 -0.25 3.26
N PRO A 29 -6.80 0.40 2.97
CA PRO A 29 -6.68 1.86 3.00
C PRO A 29 -7.73 2.62 2.17
N THR A 30 -8.05 2.12 0.97
CA THR A 30 -9.01 2.73 0.04
C THR A 30 -10.45 2.69 0.56
N HIS A 31 -10.77 1.78 1.47
CA HIS A 31 -12.06 1.71 2.17
C HIS A 31 -12.03 2.41 3.54
N ARG A 32 -10.86 2.91 3.96
CA ARG A 32 -10.64 3.59 5.24
C ARG A 32 -10.30 5.07 5.09
N GLY A 33 -10.65 5.64 3.95
CA GLY A 33 -10.74 7.08 3.72
C GLY A 33 -9.62 7.66 2.89
N PHE A 34 -8.65 6.86 2.43
CA PHE A 34 -7.70 7.29 1.41
C PHE A 34 -8.32 7.15 0.02
N ASP A 35 -8.08 8.13 -0.84
CA ASP A 35 -8.47 8.12 -2.25
C ASP A 35 -7.60 7.17 -3.06
N THR A 36 -6.30 7.13 -2.77
CA THR A 36 -5.35 6.18 -3.38
C THR A 36 -4.44 5.53 -2.35
N PHE A 37 -3.94 4.34 -2.71
CA PHE A 37 -2.98 3.59 -1.91
C PHE A 37 -1.90 3.01 -2.82
N TYR A 38 -0.65 3.08 -2.40
CA TYR A 38 0.44 2.35 -3.03
C TYR A 38 1.39 1.83 -1.97
N GLY A 39 1.48 0.52 -1.77
CA GLY A 39 2.30 -0.04 -0.70
C GLY A 39 1.85 -1.43 -0.30
N TYR A 40 2.09 -1.80 0.96
CA TYR A 40 1.85 -3.15 1.45
C TYR A 40 0.93 -3.19 2.66
N TRP A 41 0.18 -4.29 2.79
CA TRP A 41 -0.84 -4.43 3.83
C TRP A 41 -0.29 -4.97 5.15
N ASN A 42 0.73 -5.82 5.09
CA ASN A 42 1.34 -6.48 6.24
C ASN A 42 2.25 -5.57 7.07
N GLY A 43 2.83 -6.16 8.13
CA GLY A 43 3.78 -5.51 9.02
C GLY A 43 5.17 -5.28 8.41
N MET A 44 5.53 -6.05 7.38
CA MET A 44 6.84 -6.02 6.75
C MET A 44 6.77 -6.69 5.37
N ILE A 45 7.77 -6.42 4.54
CA ILE A 45 8.05 -7.09 3.27
C ILE A 45 9.56 -7.15 3.09
N ASP A 46 10.05 -8.04 2.21
CA ASP A 46 11.39 -7.87 1.64
C ASP A 46 11.45 -6.58 0.82
N TYR A 47 12.58 -5.89 0.87
CA TYR A 47 12.70 -4.56 0.26
C TYR A 47 12.97 -4.60 -1.25
N PHE A 48 13.30 -5.74 -1.84
CA PHE A 48 13.61 -5.85 -3.27
C PHE A 48 12.58 -6.69 -4.02
N ASP A 49 12.06 -7.76 -3.44
CA ASP A 49 11.02 -8.58 -4.08
C ASP A 49 9.60 -8.33 -3.56
N HIS A 50 9.48 -7.57 -2.46
CA HIS A 50 8.22 -7.09 -1.89
C HIS A 50 7.29 -8.22 -1.43
N THR A 51 7.86 -9.37 -1.13
CA THR A 51 7.15 -10.52 -0.58
C THR A 51 7.12 -10.48 0.95
N TYR A 52 6.10 -11.10 1.51
CA TYR A 52 5.97 -11.36 2.94
C TYR A 52 5.92 -12.86 3.19
N LEU A 53 6.57 -13.30 4.26
CA LEU A 53 6.53 -14.66 4.74
C LEU A 53 5.39 -14.81 5.76
N GLU A 54 4.36 -15.56 5.39
CA GLU A 54 3.36 -16.05 6.33
C GLU A 54 3.86 -17.38 6.91
N ASP A 55 4.38 -17.34 8.13
CA ASP A 55 4.74 -18.52 8.90
C ASP A 55 3.68 -18.78 9.98
N ASN A 56 2.69 -19.58 9.62
CA ASN A 56 1.63 -19.98 10.53
C ASN A 56 1.62 -21.51 10.65
N SER A 57 1.88 -21.97 11.87
CA SER A 57 1.97 -23.40 12.24
C SER A 57 0.72 -24.21 11.90
N SER A 58 -0.41 -23.55 11.63
CA SER A 58 -1.66 -24.19 11.22
C SER A 58 -1.68 -24.65 9.76
N TYR A 59 -0.85 -24.08 8.87
CA TYR A 59 -0.81 -24.43 7.44
C TYR A 59 0.26 -25.46 7.08
N GLY A 60 1.01 -25.96 8.07
CA GLY A 60 1.96 -27.06 7.90
C GLY A 60 3.29 -26.69 7.25
N GLN A 61 3.38 -25.60 6.47
CA GLN A 61 4.61 -25.02 5.93
C GLN A 61 4.47 -23.50 5.75
N PRO A 62 5.56 -22.72 5.81
CA PRO A 62 5.52 -21.28 5.56
C PRO A 62 5.38 -20.96 4.05
N TYR A 63 4.72 -19.84 3.74
CA TYR A 63 4.48 -19.39 2.36
C TYR A 63 4.94 -17.95 2.13
N TRP A 64 5.58 -17.72 0.98
CA TRP A 64 5.91 -16.38 0.50
C TRP A 64 4.83 -15.88 -0.46
N GLY A 65 4.36 -14.66 -0.25
CA GLY A 65 3.40 -14.01 -1.14
C GLY A 65 3.79 -12.56 -1.41
N LEU A 66 3.59 -12.11 -2.65
CA LEU A 66 3.72 -10.69 -3.01
C LEU A 66 2.70 -9.87 -2.22
N ASP A 67 3.14 -8.80 -1.56
CA ASP A 67 2.26 -7.91 -0.79
C ASP A 67 2.40 -6.43 -1.21
N LEU A 68 2.93 -6.14 -2.40
CA LEU A 68 2.90 -4.79 -2.96
C LEU A 68 1.64 -4.57 -3.79
N HIS A 69 0.89 -3.49 -3.53
CA HIS A 69 -0.38 -3.18 -4.17
C HIS A 69 -0.45 -1.72 -4.63
N ASP A 70 -1.12 -1.49 -5.77
CA ASP A 70 -1.68 -0.21 -6.19
C ASP A 70 -3.21 -0.29 -6.04
N GLY A 71 -3.74 0.41 -5.04
CA GLY A 71 -5.11 0.27 -4.59
C GLY A 71 -5.40 -1.14 -4.07
N MET A 72 -6.15 -1.91 -4.87
CA MET A 72 -6.52 -3.31 -4.56
C MET A 72 -5.84 -4.31 -5.50
N THR A 73 -4.93 -3.85 -6.36
CA THR A 73 -4.31 -4.65 -7.41
C THR A 73 -2.84 -4.93 -7.04
N PRO A 74 -2.35 -6.18 -7.12
CA PRO A 74 -0.94 -6.48 -6.90
C PRO A 74 -0.03 -5.83 -7.95
N VAL A 75 1.14 -5.35 -7.53
CA VAL A 75 2.16 -4.74 -8.39
C VAL A 75 3.23 -5.78 -8.70
N ASN A 76 3.15 -6.38 -9.89
CA ASN A 76 4.02 -7.50 -10.27
C ASN A 76 5.33 -7.09 -10.96
N ASP A 77 5.48 -5.82 -11.32
CA ASP A 77 6.58 -5.27 -12.13
C ASP A 77 7.60 -4.43 -11.33
N ALA A 78 7.56 -4.53 -10.00
CA ALA A 78 8.48 -3.86 -9.09
C ALA A 78 9.65 -4.74 -8.60
N GLN A 79 9.73 -6.00 -9.05
CA GLN A 79 10.77 -6.92 -8.59
C GLN A 79 12.18 -6.39 -8.88
N GLY A 80 13.05 -6.46 -7.86
CA GLY A 80 14.43 -5.97 -7.92
C GLY A 80 14.58 -4.47 -7.70
N LYS A 81 13.48 -3.71 -7.60
CA LYS A 81 13.52 -2.30 -7.22
C LYS A 81 13.49 -2.17 -5.71
N TYR A 82 14.26 -1.25 -5.14
CA TYR A 82 14.26 -1.06 -3.70
C TYR A 82 12.96 -0.36 -3.24
N ALA A 83 12.25 -0.91 -2.26
CA ALA A 83 10.91 -0.47 -1.86
C ALA A 83 10.84 1.04 -1.57
N THR A 84 11.84 1.59 -0.86
CA THR A 84 11.92 3.03 -0.58
C THR A 84 11.99 3.88 -1.85
N GLN A 85 12.70 3.41 -2.88
CA GLN A 85 12.76 4.09 -4.17
C GLN A 85 11.37 4.10 -4.84
N VAL A 86 10.72 2.95 -4.92
CA VAL A 86 9.39 2.83 -5.54
C VAL A 86 8.35 3.71 -4.82
N PHE A 87 8.40 3.76 -3.48
CA PHE A 87 7.54 4.65 -2.69
C PHE A 87 7.84 6.13 -2.93
N THR A 88 9.11 6.48 -3.12
CA THR A 88 9.53 7.85 -3.41
C THR A 88 9.04 8.28 -4.78
N GLU A 89 9.25 7.45 -5.80
CA GLU A 89 8.76 7.68 -7.17
C GLU A 89 7.25 7.89 -7.20
N LYS A 90 6.47 7.07 -6.46
CA LYS A 90 5.02 7.25 -6.35
C LYS A 90 4.63 8.54 -5.62
N ALA A 91 5.37 8.95 -4.60
CA ALA A 91 5.10 10.18 -3.87
C ALA A 91 5.35 11.41 -4.75
N GLU A 92 6.46 11.40 -5.49
CA GLU A 92 6.79 12.44 -6.46
C GLU A 92 5.74 12.54 -7.56
N ASP A 93 5.32 11.41 -8.14
CA ASP A 93 4.26 11.36 -9.16
C ASP A 93 2.96 12.01 -8.68
N ILE A 94 2.51 11.67 -7.46
CA ILE A 94 1.29 12.23 -6.87
C ILE A 94 1.42 13.74 -6.63
N ILE A 95 2.56 14.21 -6.13
CA ILE A 95 2.78 15.63 -5.83
C ILE A 95 2.89 16.44 -7.12
N MET A 96 3.66 15.96 -8.10
CA MET A 96 3.90 16.68 -9.35
C MET A 96 2.65 16.74 -10.23
N ASN A 97 1.79 15.72 -10.17
CA ASN A 97 0.54 15.67 -10.92
C ASN A 97 -0.69 16.14 -10.10
N HIS A 98 -0.48 16.78 -8.94
CA HIS A 98 -1.58 17.30 -8.14
C HIS A 98 -2.25 18.51 -8.83
N ASP A 99 -3.54 18.39 -9.13
CA ASP A 99 -4.33 19.49 -9.68
C ASP A 99 -4.50 20.60 -8.62
N THR A 100 -3.96 21.77 -8.91
CA THR A 100 -3.99 22.95 -8.03
C THR A 100 -5.13 23.92 -8.36
N SER A 101 -6.00 23.58 -9.32
CA SER A 101 -7.09 24.45 -9.78
C SER A 101 -8.41 24.30 -9.01
N GLU A 102 -8.50 23.33 -8.09
CA GLU A 102 -9.66 23.10 -7.20
C GLU A 102 -9.68 23.99 -5.94
#